data_AF-K2FFD2-F1
#
_entry.id   AF-K2FFD2-F1
#
_cell.length_a   1.000
_cell.length_b   1.000
_cell.length_c   1.000
_cell.angle_alpha   90.00
_cell.angle_beta   90.00
_cell.angle_gamma   90.00
#
_symmetry.space_group_name_H-M   'P 1'
#
loop_
_entity.id
_entity.type
_entity.pdbx_description
1 polymer ?
#
loop_
_entity_poly.entity_id
_entity_poly.type
_entity_poly.pdbx_seq_one_letter_code
_entity_poly.pdbx_strand_id
1 'polypeptide(L)'
;MQLFSKRNKIESFRSSFSYRRRESTFISNEIRNRLAAEIAFLASMNDFLEFFILFENERKEKIFLDSSKMDGFSLSELGYKMTDFFEFEKFAIKEFEYPSQISTRPGSEKLNVAEKMESYFDDYKLFDLIEFIILFSKKTKREDVVGRFNGIFMEENSEYEIINGMITKKTGEDLYTIKNLLKDSNLKQKIEDFRYYEERKNYLNTAKISAEIINIIFSNSIQDKKKVEIEKILNAVVCVLTSKKDNRIELYKYLDSILNNLKTLNNNIYNIRHTEKSAIQLRGGDQNIFYKTISDQNISFVEMVILSLKDTFITSENWEVIKDNYIAKYKINKDQRFIIKKPEIRLEDVPF
;
A
#
# COMPACT_ATOMS: atom_id res chain seq x y z
N MET A 1 8.03 7.70 -4.22
CA MET A 1 7.31 6.44 -3.92
C MET A 1 8.04 5.53 -2.91
N GLN A 2 7.34 5.07 -1.87
CA GLN A 2 7.74 3.89 -1.08
C GLN A 2 6.98 2.67 -1.61
N LEU A 3 7.66 1.53 -1.79
CA LEU A 3 7.09 0.29 -2.35
C LEU A 3 6.26 -0.51 -1.33
N PHE A 4 5.39 -1.41 -1.80
CA PHE A 4 4.37 -2.13 -1.03
C PHE A 4 4.89 -2.74 0.29
N SER A 5 5.99 -3.48 0.28
CA SER A 5 6.60 -4.05 1.50
C SER A 5 6.99 -3.00 2.53
N LYS A 6 7.53 -1.86 2.07
CA LYS A 6 7.97 -0.77 2.94
C LYS A 6 6.78 0.00 3.50
N ARG A 7 5.75 0.24 2.68
CA ARG A 7 4.51 0.89 3.14
C ARG A 7 3.78 0.04 4.18
N ASN A 8 3.70 -1.26 3.93
CA ASN A 8 3.00 -2.24 4.77
C ASN A 8 3.92 -2.95 5.78
N LYS A 9 5.07 -2.35 6.10
CA LYS A 9 5.91 -2.84 7.18
C LYS A 9 5.33 -2.30 8.49
N ILE A 10 4.61 -3.16 9.23
CA ILE A 10 4.55 -2.98 10.68
C ILE A 10 6.02 -3.09 11.13
N GLU A 11 6.56 -2.10 11.84
CA GLU A 11 7.92 -2.14 12.38
C GLU A 11 8.05 -3.34 13.34
N SER A 12 8.37 -4.52 12.82
CA SER A 12 8.65 -5.73 13.59
C SER A 12 9.99 -5.66 14.32
N PHE A 13 10.66 -4.50 14.34
CA PHE A 13 12.02 -4.35 14.84
C PHE A 13 12.16 -3.82 16.27
N ARG A 14 11.06 -3.62 17.02
CA ARG A 14 11.16 -3.09 18.41
C ARG A 14 10.32 -3.76 19.49
N SER A 15 9.59 -4.85 19.21
CA SER A 15 8.98 -5.65 20.29
C SER A 15 9.65 -7.02 20.43
N SER A 16 10.49 -7.09 21.46
CA SER A 16 10.97 -8.29 22.12
C SER A 16 9.93 -9.41 22.16
N PHE A 17 10.33 -10.60 21.68
CA PHE A 17 9.83 -11.93 22.05
C PHE A 17 8.42 -12.40 21.63
N SER A 18 7.76 -11.77 20.65
CA SER A 18 6.66 -12.46 19.94
C SER A 18 6.77 -12.27 18.44
N TYR A 19 7.32 -13.28 17.76
CA TYR A 19 7.15 -13.47 16.32
C TYR A 19 5.65 -13.66 16.02
N ARG A 20 4.87 -12.58 15.99
CA ARG A 20 3.61 -12.59 15.25
C ARG A 20 4.00 -12.70 13.78
N ARG A 21 3.95 -13.93 13.26
CA ARG A 21 4.22 -14.27 11.86
C ARG A 21 3.46 -13.31 10.98
N ARG A 22 4.18 -12.61 10.09
CA ARG A 22 3.58 -11.98 8.92
C ARG A 22 2.95 -13.14 8.13
N GLU A 23 1.66 -13.09 7.82
CA GLU A 23 1.13 -13.94 6.76
C GLU A 23 1.79 -13.44 5.46
N SER A 24 2.88 -14.10 5.07
CA SER A 24 3.60 -13.81 3.83
C SER A 24 2.78 -14.24 2.61
N THR A 25 1.79 -15.10 2.83
CA THR A 25 0.87 -15.63 1.83
C THR A 25 -0.53 -15.12 2.16
N PHE A 26 -1.05 -14.19 1.37
CA PHE A 26 -2.34 -13.52 1.57
C PHE A 26 -3.15 -13.35 0.27
N ILE A 27 -2.61 -13.72 -0.89
CA ILE A 27 -3.37 -13.90 -2.13
C ILE A 27 -3.46 -15.38 -2.50
N SER A 28 -4.51 -15.75 -3.23
CA SER A 28 -4.71 -17.13 -3.69
C SER A 28 -3.64 -17.54 -4.71
N ASN A 29 -3.46 -18.86 -4.88
CA ASN A 29 -2.56 -19.40 -5.88
C ASN A 29 -3.00 -19.03 -7.32
N GLU A 30 -4.30 -18.95 -7.59
CA GLU A 30 -4.80 -18.51 -8.91
C GLU A 30 -4.36 -17.08 -9.22
N ILE A 31 -4.59 -16.14 -8.30
CA ILE A 31 -4.17 -14.74 -8.44
C ILE A 31 -2.65 -14.67 -8.64
N ARG A 32 -1.88 -15.39 -7.82
CA ARG A 32 -0.42 -15.40 -7.90
C ARG A 32 0.07 -15.84 -9.28
N ASN A 33 -0.46 -16.95 -9.79
CA ASN A 33 -0.09 -17.48 -11.10
C ASN A 33 -0.49 -16.55 -12.24
N ARG A 34 -1.67 -15.91 -12.15
CA ARG A 34 -2.13 -14.92 -13.14
C ARG A 34 -1.23 -13.70 -13.16
N LEU A 35 -0.90 -13.13 -12.00
CA LEU A 35 0.05 -12.02 -11.86
C LEU A 35 1.43 -12.41 -12.41
N ALA A 36 1.88 -13.64 -12.14
CA ALA A 36 3.16 -14.11 -12.64
C ALA A 36 3.21 -14.23 -14.16
N ALA A 37 2.18 -14.85 -14.76
CA ALA A 37 2.05 -14.95 -16.20
C ALA A 37 1.98 -13.57 -16.87
N GLU A 38 1.29 -12.62 -16.23
CA GLU A 38 1.17 -11.24 -16.68
C GLU A 38 2.52 -10.52 -16.69
N ILE A 39 3.31 -10.63 -15.61
CA ILE A 39 4.66 -10.07 -15.55
C ILE A 39 5.55 -10.68 -16.65
N ALA A 40 5.49 -12.01 -16.83
CA ALA A 40 6.25 -12.71 -17.86
C ALA A 40 5.91 -12.19 -19.25
N PHE A 41 4.61 -12.00 -19.54
CA PHE A 41 4.12 -11.44 -20.79
C PHE A 41 4.67 -10.02 -21.00
N LEU A 42 4.50 -9.12 -20.03
CA LEU A 42 4.95 -7.73 -20.10
C LEU A 42 6.47 -7.61 -20.29
N ALA A 43 7.26 -8.49 -19.66
CA ALA A 43 8.72 -8.50 -19.80
C ALA A 43 9.20 -9.13 -21.11
N SER A 44 8.45 -10.10 -21.66
CA SER A 44 8.77 -10.73 -22.95
C SER A 44 8.47 -9.83 -24.15
N MET A 45 7.56 -8.87 -23.96
CA MET A 45 7.15 -7.92 -24.98
C MET A 45 7.94 -6.63 -24.84
N ASN A 46 8.68 -6.28 -25.88
CA ASN A 46 9.47 -5.06 -25.92
C ASN A 46 8.63 -3.76 -25.87
N ASP A 47 7.30 -3.86 -25.92
CA ASP A 47 6.44 -2.70 -26.06
C ASP A 47 6.12 -2.02 -24.73
N PHE A 48 6.17 -2.72 -23.60
CA PHE A 48 5.62 -2.23 -22.34
C PHE A 48 6.66 -1.58 -21.41
N LEU A 49 7.85 -2.18 -21.30
CA LEU A 49 8.84 -1.81 -20.29
C LEU A 49 10.01 -1.03 -20.90
N GLU A 50 10.67 -0.22 -20.07
CA GLU A 50 11.90 0.46 -20.46
C GLU A 50 13.02 -0.56 -20.69
N PHE A 51 13.78 -0.40 -21.78
CA PHE A 51 14.81 -1.39 -22.18
C PHE A 51 15.90 -1.63 -21.14
N PHE A 52 16.23 -0.62 -20.33
CA PHE A 52 17.33 -0.71 -19.37
C PHE A 52 17.04 -1.66 -18.20
N ILE A 53 15.79 -2.14 -18.04
CA ILE A 53 15.41 -3.18 -17.09
C ILE A 53 15.23 -4.56 -17.73
N LEU A 54 15.43 -4.65 -19.05
CA LEU A 54 15.27 -5.88 -19.82
C LEU A 54 16.62 -6.45 -20.25
N PHE A 55 16.64 -7.77 -20.34
CA PHE A 55 17.74 -8.54 -20.90
C PHE A 55 17.25 -9.32 -22.11
N GLU A 56 17.94 -9.18 -23.23
CA GLU A 56 17.63 -9.88 -24.47
C GLU A 56 18.65 -10.98 -24.72
N ASN A 57 18.14 -12.21 -24.87
CA ASN A 57 18.93 -13.38 -25.19
C ASN A 57 18.55 -13.87 -26.58
N GLU A 58 19.23 -13.35 -27.61
CA GLU A 58 18.98 -13.74 -29.02
C GLU A 58 19.29 -15.22 -29.28
N ARG A 59 20.15 -15.85 -28.46
CA ARG A 59 20.42 -17.30 -28.58
C ARG A 59 19.21 -18.16 -28.23
N LYS A 60 18.40 -17.68 -27.28
CA LYS A 60 17.19 -18.36 -26.81
C LYS A 60 15.91 -17.73 -27.34
N GLU A 61 16.02 -16.66 -28.14
CA GLU A 61 14.90 -15.86 -28.65
C GLU A 61 13.96 -15.39 -27.51
N LYS A 62 14.56 -14.90 -26.42
CA LYS A 62 13.83 -14.49 -25.21
C LYS A 62 14.23 -13.11 -24.71
N ILE A 63 13.24 -12.36 -24.24
CA ILE A 63 13.41 -11.13 -23.47
C ILE A 63 12.82 -11.37 -22.07
N PHE A 64 13.53 -10.94 -21.04
CA PHE A 64 13.09 -11.07 -19.64
C PHE A 64 13.69 -9.96 -18.79
N LEU A 65 13.29 -9.87 -17.51
CA LEU A 65 13.81 -8.87 -16.58
C LEU A 65 15.31 -9.09 -16.28
N ASP A 66 16.11 -8.04 -16.36
CA ASP A 66 17.53 -8.10 -16.01
C ASP A 66 17.70 -8.28 -14.50
N SER A 67 18.15 -9.47 -14.12
CA SER A 67 18.38 -9.88 -12.73
C SER A 67 19.30 -8.92 -11.98
N SER A 68 20.37 -8.44 -12.63
CA SER A 68 21.36 -7.56 -12.01
C SER A 68 20.77 -6.19 -11.67
N LYS A 69 19.91 -5.67 -12.56
CA LYS A 69 19.22 -4.39 -12.37
C LYS A 69 18.14 -4.50 -11.29
N MET A 70 17.31 -5.55 -11.37
CA MET A 70 16.27 -5.79 -10.38
C MET A 70 16.83 -5.99 -8.97
N ASP A 71 17.95 -6.71 -8.85
CA ASP A 71 18.66 -6.87 -7.57
C ASP A 71 19.28 -5.55 -7.09
N GLY A 72 19.87 -4.76 -7.99
CA GLY A 72 20.40 -3.45 -7.66
C GLY A 72 19.33 -2.51 -7.08
N PHE A 73 18.15 -2.45 -7.72
CA PHE A 73 17.03 -1.63 -7.26
C PHE A 73 16.45 -2.13 -5.95
N SER A 74 16.12 -3.43 -5.88
CA SER A 74 15.50 -4.01 -4.69
C SER A 74 16.43 -4.00 -3.49
N LEU A 75 17.73 -4.24 -3.66
CA LEU A 75 18.66 -4.20 -2.54
C LEU A 75 18.78 -2.78 -1.99
N SER A 76 18.85 -1.78 -2.87
CA SER A 76 18.97 -0.38 -2.47
C SER A 76 17.68 0.20 -1.89
N GLU A 77 16.53 -0.15 -2.47
CA GLU A 77 15.24 0.39 -2.09
C GLU A 77 14.49 -0.43 -1.07
N LEU A 78 14.78 -1.71 -0.88
CA LEU A 78 14.01 -2.60 -0.02
C LEU A 78 14.88 -3.40 0.96
N GLY A 79 16.20 -3.48 0.70
CA GLY A 79 17.15 -4.19 1.55
C GLY A 79 17.23 -5.69 1.28
N TYR A 80 16.76 -6.17 0.13
CA TYR A 80 16.83 -7.58 -0.28
C TYR A 80 16.96 -7.70 -1.81
N LYS A 81 17.41 -8.84 -2.32
CA LYS A 81 17.50 -9.10 -3.77
C LYS A 81 16.23 -9.76 -4.30
N MET A 82 15.73 -9.33 -5.45
CA MET A 82 14.54 -9.95 -6.04
C MET A 82 14.83 -11.37 -6.56
N THR A 83 16.05 -11.64 -7.00
CA THR A 83 16.44 -12.98 -7.45
C THR A 83 16.43 -14.03 -6.32
N ASP A 84 16.40 -13.62 -5.05
CA ASP A 84 16.17 -14.54 -3.94
C ASP A 84 14.75 -15.11 -3.97
N PHE A 85 13.79 -14.43 -4.62
CA PHE A 85 12.36 -14.75 -4.66
C PHE A 85 11.83 -15.12 -6.05
N PHE A 86 12.53 -14.74 -7.13
CA PHE A 86 12.07 -14.93 -8.50
C PHE A 86 13.17 -15.46 -9.43
N GLU A 87 12.78 -16.32 -10.37
CA GLU A 87 13.61 -16.72 -11.51
C GLU A 87 13.16 -15.97 -12.78
N PHE A 88 13.79 -14.84 -13.10
CA PHE A 88 13.27 -13.95 -14.14
C PHE A 88 13.22 -14.52 -15.56
N GLU A 89 14.16 -15.40 -15.95
CA GLU A 89 14.18 -15.98 -17.30
C GLU A 89 12.95 -16.86 -17.60
N LYS A 90 12.42 -17.55 -16.58
CA LYS A 90 11.21 -18.39 -16.68
C LYS A 90 9.99 -17.75 -16.05
N PHE A 91 10.20 -16.63 -15.35
CA PHE A 91 9.30 -16.04 -14.39
C PHE A 91 8.65 -17.06 -13.44
N ALA A 92 9.49 -17.80 -12.70
CA ALA A 92 9.01 -18.69 -11.63
C ALA A 92 9.13 -17.99 -10.27
N ILE A 93 8.07 -18.07 -9.46
CA ILE A 93 8.10 -17.59 -8.07
C ILE A 93 8.67 -18.72 -7.22
N LYS A 94 9.67 -18.42 -6.40
CA LYS A 94 10.29 -19.40 -5.53
C LYS A 94 9.40 -19.68 -4.33
N GLU A 95 9.22 -20.95 -4.05
CA GLU A 95 8.57 -21.45 -2.85
C GLU A 95 9.61 -21.60 -1.73
N PHE A 96 9.22 -21.23 -0.52
CA PHE A 96 10.07 -21.26 0.66
C PHE A 96 9.50 -22.24 1.66
N GLU A 97 10.36 -22.89 2.43
CA GLU A 97 9.94 -23.83 3.49
C GLU A 97 10.26 -23.22 4.86
N TYR A 98 9.31 -23.34 5.80
CA TYR A 98 9.60 -23.11 7.21
C TYR A 98 9.06 -24.24 8.10
N PRO A 99 9.61 -24.40 9.32
CA PRO A 99 9.06 -25.33 10.28
C PRO A 99 7.63 -24.89 10.66
N SER A 100 6.64 -25.76 10.46
CA SER A 100 5.33 -25.54 11.06
C SER A 100 5.48 -25.61 12.58
N GLN A 101 5.07 -24.54 13.27
CA GLN A 101 4.99 -24.59 14.73
C GLN A 101 3.74 -25.37 15.09
N ILE A 102 3.92 -26.64 15.46
CA ILE A 102 2.86 -27.38 16.14
C ILE A 102 2.76 -26.75 17.53
N SER A 103 1.63 -26.10 17.81
CA SER A 103 1.31 -25.63 19.15
C SER A 103 1.25 -26.84 20.09
N THR A 104 2.36 -27.15 20.75
CA THR A 104 2.37 -28.11 21.85
C THR A 104 1.71 -27.42 23.02
N ARG A 105 0.43 -27.74 23.26
CA ARG A 105 -0.19 -27.45 24.56
C ARG A 105 0.67 -28.14 25.64
N PRO A 106 0.96 -27.50 26.77
CA PRO A 106 1.72 -28.14 27.84
C PRO A 106 0.87 -29.29 28.40
N GLY A 107 1.25 -30.53 28.11
CA GLY A 107 0.59 -31.74 28.60
C GLY A 107 0.48 -32.91 27.62
N SER A 108 0.76 -32.73 26.32
CA SER A 108 0.76 -33.86 25.37
C SER A 108 2.13 -34.51 25.29
N GLU A 109 2.16 -35.81 25.53
CA GLU A 109 3.33 -36.70 25.46
C GLU A 109 4.14 -36.48 24.18
N LYS A 110 5.46 -36.68 24.32
CA LYS A 110 6.47 -36.61 23.25
C LYS A 110 6.12 -37.60 22.12
N LEU A 111 5.28 -37.19 21.18
CA LEU A 111 5.27 -37.78 19.86
C LEU A 111 6.50 -37.26 19.11
N ASN A 112 7.24 -38.19 18.50
CA ASN A 112 8.22 -37.91 17.45
C ASN A 112 7.47 -37.22 16.31
N VAL A 113 7.37 -35.90 16.36
CA VAL A 113 6.82 -35.15 15.24
C VAL A 113 7.99 -34.77 14.34
N ALA A 114 8.10 -35.46 13.21
CA ALA A 114 8.83 -34.92 12.08
C ALA A 114 8.29 -33.50 11.85
N GLU A 115 9.16 -32.49 11.95
CA GLU A 115 8.79 -31.10 11.68
C GLU A 115 8.13 -31.05 10.31
N LYS A 116 6.82 -30.81 10.28
CA LYS A 116 6.10 -30.69 9.02
C LYS A 116 6.56 -29.38 8.40
N MET A 117 7.33 -29.43 7.32
CA MET A 117 7.68 -28.25 6.56
C MET A 117 6.42 -27.76 5.86
N GLU A 118 6.09 -26.50 6.08
CA GLU A 118 5.05 -25.81 5.32
C GLU A 118 5.73 -24.94 4.28
N SER A 119 5.22 -25.04 3.05
CA SER A 119 5.72 -24.30 1.92
C SER A 119 4.89 -23.03 1.71
N TYR A 120 5.54 -21.92 1.35
CA TYR A 120 4.89 -20.62 1.22
C TYR A 120 5.53 -19.74 0.14
N PHE A 121 4.77 -18.73 -0.28
CA PHE A 121 5.25 -17.67 -1.17
C PHE A 121 5.23 -16.33 -0.44
N ASP A 122 6.16 -15.44 -0.79
CA ASP A 122 6.20 -14.08 -0.23
C ASP A 122 5.48 -13.09 -1.16
N ASP A 123 4.17 -12.97 -0.98
CA ASP A 123 3.28 -12.14 -1.80
C ASP A 123 3.64 -10.64 -1.72
N TYR A 124 4.29 -10.20 -0.63
CA TYR A 124 4.80 -8.84 -0.54
C TYR A 124 5.86 -8.55 -1.61
N LYS A 125 6.73 -9.53 -1.90
CA LYS A 125 7.80 -9.39 -2.90
C LYS A 125 7.22 -9.34 -4.30
N LEU A 126 6.16 -10.11 -4.54
CA LEU A 126 5.43 -10.07 -5.81
C LEU A 126 4.80 -8.70 -6.03
N PHE A 127 4.19 -8.13 -5.00
CA PHE A 127 3.59 -6.80 -5.07
C PHE A 127 4.65 -5.71 -5.28
N ASP A 128 5.80 -5.78 -4.60
CA ASP A 128 6.92 -4.85 -4.85
C ASP A 128 7.43 -4.94 -6.29
N LEU A 129 7.48 -6.15 -6.86
CA LEU A 129 7.89 -6.38 -8.24
C LEU A 129 6.88 -5.78 -9.24
N ILE A 130 5.57 -5.95 -9.00
CA ILE A 130 4.52 -5.33 -9.82
C ILE A 130 4.66 -3.80 -9.80
N GLU A 131 4.92 -3.20 -8.63
CA GLU A 131 5.11 -1.75 -8.54
C GLU A 131 6.38 -1.27 -9.26
N PHE A 132 7.46 -2.05 -9.26
CA PHE A 132 8.63 -1.76 -10.10
C PHE A 132 8.30 -1.83 -11.59
N ILE A 133 7.52 -2.82 -12.00
CA ILE A 133 7.09 -2.98 -13.40
C ILE A 133 6.25 -1.78 -13.85
N ILE A 134 5.33 -1.30 -13.01
CA ILE A 134 4.54 -0.09 -13.29
C ILE A 134 5.43 1.15 -13.35
N LEU A 135 6.37 1.28 -12.40
CA LEU A 135 7.32 2.41 -12.37
C LEU A 135 8.14 2.48 -13.67
N PHE A 136 8.69 1.35 -14.10
CA PHE A 136 9.54 1.24 -15.29
C PHE A 136 8.76 0.85 -16.56
N SER A 137 7.44 1.00 -16.55
CA SER A 137 6.65 0.96 -17.77
C SER A 137 6.90 2.23 -18.59
N LYS A 138 6.90 2.09 -19.92
CA LYS A 138 6.93 3.23 -20.84
C LYS A 138 5.74 4.13 -20.58
N LYS A 139 5.94 5.44 -20.70
CA LYS A 139 4.91 6.45 -20.41
C LYS A 139 3.59 6.17 -21.13
N THR A 140 3.65 5.78 -22.40
CA THR A 140 2.48 5.51 -23.26
C THR A 140 1.77 4.19 -22.96
N LYS A 141 2.37 3.31 -22.14
CA LYS A 141 1.83 1.97 -21.82
C LYS A 141 1.47 1.80 -20.36
N ARG A 142 1.84 2.72 -19.48
CA ARG A 142 1.65 2.57 -18.03
C ARG A 142 0.18 2.38 -17.64
N GLU A 143 -0.75 3.12 -18.22
CA GLU A 143 -2.17 2.99 -17.93
C GLU A 143 -2.73 1.62 -18.35
N ASP A 144 -2.28 1.11 -19.50
CA ASP A 144 -2.61 -0.24 -19.99
C ASP A 144 -2.07 -1.32 -19.03
N VAL A 145 -0.81 -1.20 -18.59
CA VAL A 145 -0.20 -2.10 -17.59
C VAL A 145 -0.98 -2.09 -16.27
N VAL A 146 -1.35 -0.92 -15.77
CA VAL A 146 -2.17 -0.79 -14.55
C VAL A 146 -3.55 -1.43 -14.76
N GLY A 147 -4.18 -1.18 -15.90
CA GLY A 147 -5.48 -1.76 -16.26
C GLY A 147 -5.45 -3.29 -16.30
N ARG A 148 -4.37 -3.89 -16.82
CA ARG A 148 -4.18 -5.34 -16.86
C ARG A 148 -4.10 -5.97 -15.47
N PHE A 149 -3.27 -5.40 -14.58
CA PHE A 149 -3.19 -5.89 -13.20
C PHE A 149 -4.50 -5.69 -12.43
N ASN A 150 -5.17 -4.55 -12.60
CA ASN A 150 -6.50 -4.32 -12.02
C ASN A 150 -7.53 -5.31 -12.56
N GLY A 151 -7.46 -5.67 -13.84
CA GLY A 151 -8.28 -6.73 -14.45
C GLY A 151 -8.15 -8.05 -13.69
N ILE A 152 -6.92 -8.49 -13.43
CA ILE A 152 -6.65 -9.72 -12.66
C ILE A 152 -7.23 -9.63 -11.25
N PHE A 153 -7.06 -8.50 -10.56
CA PHE A 153 -7.63 -8.32 -9.23
C PHE A 153 -9.16 -8.25 -9.22
N MET A 154 -9.80 -7.79 -10.29
CA MET A 154 -11.26 -7.75 -10.40
C MET A 154 -11.84 -9.13 -10.74
N GLU A 155 -11.25 -9.84 -11.70
CA GLU A 155 -11.68 -11.18 -12.13
C GLU A 155 -11.74 -12.17 -10.98
N GLU A 156 -10.76 -12.12 -10.09
CA GLU A 156 -10.61 -13.07 -8.97
C GLU A 156 -11.23 -12.55 -7.66
N ASN A 157 -12.04 -11.49 -7.72
CA ASN A 157 -12.63 -10.81 -6.55
C ASN A 157 -11.59 -10.53 -5.43
N SER A 158 -10.38 -10.14 -5.83
CA SER A 158 -9.28 -9.85 -4.91
C SER A 158 -9.59 -8.64 -4.05
N GLU A 159 -9.14 -8.64 -2.80
CA GLU A 159 -9.19 -7.48 -1.90
C GLU A 159 -8.27 -6.33 -2.34
N TYR A 160 -7.50 -6.48 -3.42
CA TYR A 160 -6.48 -5.52 -3.83
C TYR A 160 -6.85 -4.78 -5.11
N GLU A 161 -6.31 -3.57 -5.26
CA GLU A 161 -6.43 -2.73 -6.45
C GLU A 161 -5.18 -1.85 -6.60
N ILE A 162 -4.93 -1.38 -7.81
CA ILE A 162 -3.83 -0.47 -8.13
C ILE A 162 -4.39 0.93 -8.34
N ILE A 163 -4.02 1.85 -7.46
CA ILE A 163 -4.40 3.27 -7.54
C ILE A 163 -3.15 4.11 -7.63
N ASN A 164 -3.12 5.01 -8.62
CA ASN A 164 -1.97 5.84 -8.92
C ASN A 164 -0.68 5.00 -8.99
N GLY A 165 -0.74 3.79 -9.57
CA GLY A 165 0.37 2.85 -9.78
C GLY A 165 0.92 2.13 -8.54
N MET A 166 0.20 2.17 -7.41
CA MET A 166 0.55 1.47 -6.18
C MET A 166 -0.55 0.47 -5.81
N ILE A 167 -0.15 -0.68 -5.30
CA ILE A 167 -1.09 -1.68 -4.82
C ILE A 167 -1.62 -1.27 -3.45
N THR A 168 -2.94 -1.31 -3.35
CA THR A 168 -3.77 -0.88 -2.23
C THR A 168 -4.83 -1.93 -1.94
N LYS A 169 -5.36 -2.01 -0.71
CA LYS A 169 -6.57 -2.80 -0.44
C LYS A 169 -7.83 -2.01 -0.83
N LYS A 170 -8.83 -2.70 -1.40
CA LYS A 170 -10.18 -2.18 -1.66
C LYS A 170 -10.92 -1.92 -0.35
N THR A 171 -10.72 -2.79 0.65
CA THR A 171 -11.36 -2.73 1.97
C THR A 171 -10.32 -2.95 3.05
N GLY A 172 -10.46 -2.22 4.16
CA GLY A 172 -9.55 -2.37 5.31
C GLY A 172 -8.17 -1.75 5.14
N GLU A 173 -7.95 -0.86 4.17
CA GLU A 173 -6.85 0.09 4.29
C GLU A 173 -7.14 1.04 5.45
N ASP A 174 -6.16 1.21 6.32
CA ASP A 174 -6.17 2.25 7.33
C ASP A 174 -5.45 3.50 6.81
N LEU A 175 -5.62 4.63 7.51
CA LEU A 175 -4.88 5.85 7.19
C LEU A 175 -3.37 5.64 7.15
N TYR A 176 -2.85 4.70 7.94
CA TYR A 176 -1.42 4.45 8.06
C TYR A 176 -0.84 3.85 6.78
N THR A 177 -1.57 2.95 6.14
CA THR A 177 -1.18 2.28 4.89
C THR A 177 -1.04 3.28 3.75
N ILE A 178 -1.94 4.27 3.70
CA ILE A 178 -1.97 5.29 2.64
C ILE A 178 -1.28 6.60 3.02
N LYS A 179 -0.86 6.78 4.28
CA LYS A 179 -0.28 8.05 4.81
C LYS A 179 0.83 8.59 3.91
N ASN A 180 1.78 7.73 3.52
CA ASN A 180 2.93 8.16 2.73
C ASN A 180 2.53 8.64 1.33
N LEU A 181 1.31 8.31 0.90
CA LEU A 181 0.73 8.68 -0.37
C LEU A 181 -0.05 10.00 -0.31
N LEU A 182 -0.30 10.57 0.87
CA LEU A 182 -1.12 11.79 0.96
C LEU A 182 -0.42 13.01 0.31
N LYS A 183 -1.18 14.00 -0.19
CA LYS A 183 -0.60 15.24 -0.75
C LYS A 183 -0.12 16.19 0.34
N ASP A 184 -0.91 16.32 1.39
CA ASP A 184 -0.69 17.29 2.45
C ASP A 184 0.33 16.79 3.48
N SER A 185 1.49 17.46 3.57
CA SER A 185 2.57 17.09 4.49
C SER A 185 2.19 17.29 5.96
N ASN A 186 1.33 18.26 6.28
CA ASN A 186 0.81 18.46 7.63
C ASN A 186 -0.12 17.31 8.00
N LEU A 187 -1.01 16.90 7.10
CA LEU A 187 -1.86 15.72 7.29
C LEU A 187 -1.04 14.44 7.52
N LYS A 188 0.04 14.23 6.74
CA LYS A 188 0.98 13.12 6.96
C LYS A 188 1.57 13.13 8.36
N GLN A 189 2.07 14.28 8.79
CA GLN A 189 2.70 14.42 10.10
C GLN A 189 1.68 14.14 11.21
N LYS A 190 0.44 14.64 11.08
CA LYS A 190 -0.60 14.41 12.09
C LYS A 190 -1.03 12.94 12.19
N ILE A 191 -1.10 12.22 11.07
CA ILE A 191 -1.36 10.76 11.11
C ILE A 191 -0.21 10.02 11.79
N GLU A 192 1.04 10.45 11.60
CA GLU A 192 2.19 9.87 12.30
C GLU A 192 2.16 10.17 13.81
N ASP A 193 1.87 11.42 14.18
CA ASP A 193 1.72 11.83 15.58
C ASP A 193 0.59 11.02 16.24
N PHE A 194 -0.54 10.83 15.54
CA PHE A 194 -1.66 10.03 16.02
C PHE A 194 -1.23 8.60 16.35
N ARG A 195 -0.52 7.93 15.43
CA ARG A 195 0.02 6.59 15.62
C ARG A 195 0.95 6.51 16.84
N TYR A 196 1.87 7.47 16.94
CA TYR A 196 2.83 7.53 18.03
C TYR A 196 2.16 7.58 19.41
N TYR A 197 1.04 8.32 19.53
CA TYR A 197 0.28 8.40 20.78
C TYR A 197 -0.64 7.19 20.99
N GLU A 198 -1.20 6.61 19.92
CA GLU A 198 -2.03 5.40 19.98
C GLU A 198 -1.23 4.20 20.50
N GLU A 199 -0.03 3.97 19.98
CA GLU A 199 0.86 2.88 20.42
C GLU A 199 1.24 3.00 21.91
N ARG A 200 1.26 4.22 22.44
CA ARG A 200 1.50 4.52 23.87
C ARG A 200 0.23 4.57 24.71
N LYS A 201 -0.95 4.33 24.12
CA LYS A 201 -2.26 4.44 24.79
C LYS A 201 -2.51 5.81 25.43
N ASN A 202 -1.97 6.88 24.84
CA ASN A 202 -2.19 8.26 25.30
C ASN A 202 -3.46 8.83 24.64
N TYR A 203 -4.63 8.43 25.16
CA TYR A 203 -5.91 8.71 24.51
C TYR A 203 -6.27 10.19 24.45
N LEU A 204 -5.85 11.00 25.42
CA LEU A 204 -6.07 12.45 25.36
C LEU A 204 -5.39 13.06 24.13
N ASN A 205 -4.13 12.68 23.87
CA ASN A 205 -3.41 13.20 22.71
C ASN A 205 -3.92 12.59 21.40
N THR A 206 -4.34 11.31 21.38
CA THR A 206 -4.97 10.74 20.17
C THR A 206 -6.27 11.46 19.83
N ALA A 207 -7.10 11.81 20.82
CA ALA A 207 -8.32 12.58 20.61
C ALA A 207 -8.04 13.99 20.07
N LYS A 208 -7.03 14.69 20.62
CA LYS A 208 -6.64 16.03 20.15
C LYS A 208 -6.13 16.00 18.71
N ILE A 209 -5.23 15.07 18.40
CA ILE A 209 -4.65 14.96 17.05
C ILE A 209 -5.71 14.51 16.03
N SER A 210 -6.60 13.59 16.37
CA SER A 210 -7.68 13.18 15.46
C SER A 210 -8.67 14.32 15.16
N ALA A 211 -8.94 15.19 16.15
CA ALA A 211 -9.72 16.41 15.94
C ALA A 211 -9.01 17.40 15.00
N GLU A 212 -7.70 17.55 15.12
CA GLU A 212 -6.90 18.35 14.19
C GLU A 212 -6.93 17.77 12.76
N ILE A 213 -6.87 16.44 12.61
CA ILE A 213 -7.00 15.76 11.31
C ILE A 213 -8.36 16.07 10.65
N ILE A 214 -9.47 15.95 11.41
CA ILE A 214 -10.80 16.35 10.94
C ILE A 214 -10.81 17.80 10.47
N ASN A 215 -10.19 18.71 11.22
CA ASN A 215 -10.10 20.12 10.84
C ASN A 215 -9.24 20.34 9.59
N ILE A 216 -8.14 19.62 9.40
CA ILE A 216 -7.33 19.74 8.18
C ILE A 216 -8.16 19.36 6.94
N ILE A 217 -8.94 18.28 7.02
CA ILE A 217 -9.75 17.79 5.89
C ILE A 217 -10.94 18.70 5.61
N PHE A 218 -11.59 19.20 6.65
CA PHE A 218 -12.85 19.94 6.54
C PHE A 218 -12.72 21.44 6.85
N SER A 219 -11.51 22.01 6.94
CA SER A 219 -11.31 23.42 7.34
C SER A 219 -10.06 24.11 6.77
N ASN A 220 -9.68 23.88 5.51
CA ASN A 220 -8.59 24.65 4.88
C ASN A 220 -9.04 26.01 4.28
N SER A 221 -8.85 27.05 5.10
CA SER A 221 -8.64 28.48 4.78
C SER A 221 -9.79 29.35 4.20
N ILE A 222 -10.17 30.35 5.01
CA ILE A 222 -11.08 31.50 4.77
C ILE A 222 -12.58 31.23 5.04
N GLN A 223 -13.13 31.89 6.07
CA GLN A 223 -14.42 31.63 6.72
C GLN A 223 -15.65 31.55 5.79
N ASP A 224 -15.68 32.28 4.67
CA ASP A 224 -16.83 32.28 3.76
C ASP A 224 -16.77 31.19 2.67
N LYS A 225 -15.62 30.55 2.45
CA LYS A 225 -15.47 29.40 1.53
C LYS A 225 -15.65 28.04 2.21
N LYS A 226 -15.67 28.00 3.55
CA LYS A 226 -15.68 26.77 4.37
C LYS A 226 -16.89 25.88 4.14
N LYS A 227 -18.10 26.44 4.06
CA LYS A 227 -19.32 25.65 3.87
C LYS A 227 -19.34 24.99 2.49
N VAL A 228 -18.98 25.76 1.46
CA VAL A 228 -18.94 25.30 0.08
C VAL A 228 -17.93 24.16 -0.12
N GLU A 229 -16.79 24.18 0.57
CA GLU A 229 -15.81 23.08 0.48
C GLU A 229 -16.23 21.82 1.22
N ILE A 230 -16.85 21.94 2.41
CA ILE A 230 -17.39 20.78 3.14
C ILE A 230 -18.49 20.11 2.32
N GLU A 231 -19.44 20.90 1.80
CA GLU A 231 -20.52 20.38 0.96
C GLU A 231 -19.98 19.66 -0.28
N LYS A 232 -18.92 20.20 -0.91
CA LYS A 232 -18.25 19.55 -2.05
C LYS A 232 -17.65 18.19 -1.67
N ILE A 233 -16.92 18.11 -0.57
CA ILE A 233 -16.30 16.86 -0.11
C ILE A 233 -17.38 15.82 0.18
N LEU A 234 -18.39 16.17 0.99
CA LEU A 234 -19.45 15.23 1.37
C LEU A 234 -20.27 14.78 0.15
N ASN A 235 -20.61 15.68 -0.77
CA ASN A 235 -21.31 15.32 -2.00
C ASN A 235 -20.47 14.40 -2.90
N ALA A 236 -19.16 14.61 -2.98
CA ALA A 236 -18.27 13.75 -3.73
C ALA A 236 -18.23 12.33 -3.12
N VAL A 237 -18.07 12.22 -1.80
CA VAL A 237 -18.12 10.94 -1.08
C VAL A 237 -19.45 10.22 -1.36
N VAL A 238 -20.57 10.93 -1.22
CA VAL A 238 -21.91 10.38 -1.48
C VAL A 238 -22.06 9.86 -2.90
N CYS A 239 -21.52 10.57 -3.90
CA CYS A 239 -21.54 10.12 -5.29
C CYS A 239 -20.76 8.83 -5.51
N VAL A 240 -19.66 8.62 -4.78
CA VAL A 240 -18.85 7.40 -4.81
C VAL A 240 -19.58 6.24 -4.12
N LEU A 241 -20.18 6.49 -2.96
CA LEU A 241 -20.83 5.45 -2.15
C LEU A 241 -22.19 4.99 -2.70
N THR A 242 -22.89 5.82 -3.49
CA THR A 242 -24.16 5.43 -4.10
C THR A 242 -24.42 6.07 -5.46
N SER A 243 -24.86 5.22 -6.40
CA SER A 243 -25.32 5.62 -7.73
C SER A 243 -26.79 6.09 -7.74
N LYS A 244 -27.59 5.75 -6.74
CA LYS A 244 -29.03 6.07 -6.67
C LYS A 244 -29.26 7.49 -6.16
N LYS A 245 -29.89 8.34 -6.98
CA LYS A 245 -30.11 9.76 -6.71
C LYS A 245 -30.86 10.02 -5.39
N ASP A 246 -31.90 9.24 -5.09
CA ASP A 246 -32.71 9.44 -3.87
C ASP A 246 -31.91 9.13 -2.60
N ASN A 247 -31.11 8.06 -2.63
CA ASN A 247 -30.22 7.68 -1.53
C ASN A 247 -29.10 8.71 -1.30
N ARG A 248 -28.73 9.50 -2.32
CA ARG A 248 -27.68 10.53 -2.17
C ARG A 248 -28.08 11.62 -1.19
N ILE A 249 -29.32 12.10 -1.27
CA ILE A 249 -29.81 13.19 -0.40
C ILE A 249 -29.84 12.72 1.06
N GLU A 250 -30.33 11.49 1.30
CA GLU A 250 -30.41 10.94 2.66
C GLU A 250 -29.01 10.68 3.24
N LEU A 251 -28.13 10.02 2.47
CA LEU A 251 -26.75 9.75 2.88
C LEU A 251 -25.98 11.03 3.17
N TYR A 252 -26.14 12.06 2.34
CA TYR A 252 -25.54 13.37 2.57
C TYR A 252 -25.94 13.93 3.95
N LYS A 253 -27.24 13.89 4.28
CA LYS A 253 -27.74 14.38 5.58
C LYS A 253 -27.15 13.61 6.75
N TYR A 254 -27.00 12.29 6.63
CA TYR A 254 -26.35 11.48 7.66
C TYR A 254 -24.87 11.85 7.84
N LEU A 255 -24.12 11.96 6.74
CA LEU A 255 -22.69 12.32 6.82
C LEU A 255 -22.47 13.73 7.38
N ASP A 256 -23.30 14.70 6.99
CA ASP A 256 -23.25 16.06 7.54
C ASP A 256 -23.59 16.08 9.04
N SER A 257 -24.60 15.33 9.46
CA SER A 257 -24.95 15.17 10.88
C SER A 257 -23.81 14.54 11.68
N ILE A 258 -23.17 13.49 11.16
CA ILE A 258 -22.00 12.86 11.78
C ILE A 258 -20.88 13.88 11.94
N LEU A 259 -20.52 14.61 10.89
CA LEU A 259 -19.45 15.62 10.95
C LEU A 259 -19.75 16.72 11.99
N ASN A 260 -20.99 17.20 12.07
CA ASN A 260 -21.40 18.21 13.06
C ASN A 260 -21.33 17.67 14.49
N ASN A 261 -21.72 16.40 14.71
CA ASN A 261 -21.58 15.73 15.99
C ASN A 261 -20.11 15.56 16.39
N LEU A 262 -19.24 15.14 15.45
CA LEU A 262 -17.80 15.03 15.69
C LEU A 262 -17.18 16.38 16.06
N LYS A 263 -17.51 17.46 15.35
CA LYS A 263 -17.04 18.83 15.70
C LYS A 263 -17.48 19.24 17.10
N THR A 264 -18.71 18.92 17.48
CA THR A 264 -19.24 19.19 18.82
C THR A 264 -18.49 18.39 19.89
N LEU A 265 -18.25 17.10 19.66
CA LEU A 265 -17.45 16.25 20.55
C LEU A 265 -16.00 16.75 20.67
N ASN A 266 -15.40 17.18 19.56
CA ASN A 266 -14.03 17.68 19.52
C ASN A 266 -13.86 18.96 20.36
N ASN A 267 -14.85 19.85 20.36
CA ASN A 267 -14.85 21.02 21.26
C ASN A 267 -14.89 20.59 22.73
N ASN A 268 -15.54 19.47 23.05
CA ASN A 268 -15.63 18.95 24.41
C ASN A 268 -14.34 18.28 24.92
N ILE A 269 -13.38 17.93 24.04
CA ILE A 269 -12.06 17.42 24.46
C ILE A 269 -11.40 18.41 25.44
N TYR A 270 -11.50 19.71 25.14
CA TYR A 270 -10.90 20.79 25.93
C TYR A 270 -11.74 21.17 27.17
N ASN A 271 -13.01 20.79 27.21
CA ASN A 271 -13.96 21.12 28.29
C ASN A 271 -14.00 20.07 29.41
N ILE A 272 -13.25 18.98 29.31
CA ILE A 272 -13.04 18.03 30.40
C ILE A 272 -11.93 18.57 31.30
N ARG A 273 -12.29 19.43 32.26
CA ARG A 273 -11.42 19.86 33.36
C ARG A 273 -12.03 19.43 34.70
N HIS A 274 -11.19 19.01 35.63
CA HIS A 274 -11.61 18.52 36.95
C HIS A 274 -12.18 19.59 37.90
N THR A 275 -12.18 20.89 37.53
CA THR A 275 -12.42 21.99 38.49
C THR A 275 -13.44 23.05 38.06
N GLU A 276 -14.03 22.94 36.86
CA GLU A 276 -15.04 23.92 36.40
C GLU A 276 -16.45 23.32 36.52
N LYS A 277 -17.40 24.08 37.11
CA LYS A 277 -18.81 23.64 37.33
C LYS A 277 -19.57 23.31 36.04
N SER A 278 -19.05 23.70 34.87
CA SER A 278 -19.59 23.42 33.54
C SER A 278 -18.93 22.23 32.83
N ALA A 279 -17.93 21.58 33.44
CA ALA A 279 -17.20 20.48 32.83
C ALA A 279 -17.92 19.13 33.00
N ILE A 280 -17.76 18.24 32.01
CA ILE A 280 -18.26 16.87 32.09
C ILE A 280 -17.44 16.13 33.16
N GLN A 281 -18.08 15.77 34.28
CA GLN A 281 -17.44 14.98 35.33
C GLN A 281 -17.43 13.50 34.94
N LEU A 282 -16.25 12.99 34.57
CA LEU A 282 -16.02 11.57 34.29
C LEU A 282 -15.25 10.94 35.46
N ARG A 283 -15.62 9.71 35.87
CA ARG A 283 -14.88 8.99 36.92
C ARG A 283 -13.55 8.48 36.38
N GLY A 284 -12.58 8.24 37.26
CA GLY A 284 -11.25 7.74 36.88
C GLY A 284 -11.36 6.41 36.11
N GLY A 285 -10.92 6.41 34.85
CA GLY A 285 -11.11 5.32 33.87
C GLY A 285 -12.01 5.72 32.69
N ASP A 286 -13.12 6.42 32.97
CA ASP A 286 -14.11 6.83 31.96
C ASP A 286 -13.57 7.89 31.01
N GLN A 287 -12.63 8.72 31.47
CA GLN A 287 -11.93 9.71 30.64
C GLN A 287 -11.17 9.06 29.48
N ASN A 288 -10.47 7.95 29.75
CA ASN A 288 -9.74 7.23 28.71
C ASN A 288 -10.68 6.61 27.69
N ILE A 289 -11.82 6.07 28.15
CA ILE A 289 -12.86 5.53 27.26
C ILE A 289 -13.41 6.66 26.39
N PHE A 290 -13.76 7.80 26.99
CA PHE A 290 -14.28 8.96 26.29
C PHE A 290 -13.32 9.46 25.20
N TYR A 291 -12.06 9.70 25.55
CA TYR A 291 -11.07 10.16 24.58
C TYR A 291 -10.82 9.14 23.47
N LYS A 292 -10.78 7.85 23.81
CA LYS A 292 -10.66 6.78 22.83
C LYS A 292 -11.86 6.76 21.87
N THR A 293 -13.08 6.86 22.37
CA THR A 293 -14.28 6.90 21.52
C THR A 293 -14.24 8.08 20.55
N ILE A 294 -13.84 9.27 21.00
CA ILE A 294 -13.67 10.43 20.11
C ILE A 294 -12.60 10.14 19.05
N SER A 295 -11.44 9.60 19.44
CA SER A 295 -10.39 9.31 18.47
C SER A 295 -10.82 8.30 17.42
N ASP A 296 -11.46 7.22 17.84
CA ASP A 296 -11.88 6.13 16.96
C ASP A 296 -12.93 6.67 15.94
N GLN A 297 -13.92 7.44 16.42
CA GLN A 297 -14.94 8.02 15.54
C GLN A 297 -14.38 9.03 14.54
N ASN A 298 -13.47 9.90 14.98
CA ASN A 298 -12.81 10.86 14.10
C ASN A 298 -12.02 10.13 13.00
N ILE A 299 -11.19 9.16 13.37
CA ILE A 299 -10.34 8.44 12.42
C ILE A 299 -11.15 7.60 11.45
N SER A 300 -12.15 6.85 11.91
CA SER A 300 -13.01 6.07 11.00
C SER A 300 -13.74 6.96 10.00
N PHE A 301 -14.19 8.15 10.41
CA PHE A 301 -14.82 9.10 9.49
C PHE A 301 -13.82 9.66 8.47
N VAL A 302 -12.61 10.00 8.91
CA VAL A 302 -11.52 10.46 8.05
C VAL A 302 -11.11 9.39 7.04
N GLU A 303 -10.97 8.14 7.48
CA GLU A 303 -10.65 6.98 6.64
C GLU A 303 -11.67 6.84 5.53
N MET A 304 -12.96 6.82 5.88
CA MET A 304 -14.04 6.73 4.90
C MET A 304 -13.93 7.84 3.85
N VAL A 305 -13.67 9.09 4.26
CA VAL A 305 -13.58 10.25 3.35
C VAL A 305 -12.37 10.14 2.43
N ILE A 306 -11.18 9.89 2.99
CA ILE A 306 -9.93 9.83 2.22
C ILE A 306 -9.94 8.64 1.26
N LEU A 307 -10.43 7.48 1.70
CA LEU A 307 -10.51 6.27 0.87
C LEU A 307 -11.59 6.38 -0.21
N SER A 308 -12.68 7.12 0.04
CA SER A 308 -13.69 7.39 -1.00
C SER A 308 -13.19 8.40 -2.03
N LEU A 309 -12.27 9.30 -1.65
CA LEU A 309 -11.78 10.39 -2.49
C LEU A 309 -10.27 10.31 -2.69
N LYS A 310 -9.74 9.10 -2.96
CA LYS A 310 -8.31 8.83 -3.11
C LYS A 310 -7.64 9.83 -4.07
N ASP A 311 -8.23 10.15 -5.23
CA ASP A 311 -7.65 11.11 -6.19
C ASP A 311 -7.51 12.54 -5.65
N THR A 312 -8.36 12.93 -4.70
CA THR A 312 -8.31 14.25 -4.07
C THR A 312 -7.14 14.32 -3.09
N PHE A 313 -7.00 13.30 -2.22
CA PHE A 313 -6.09 13.32 -1.08
C PHE A 313 -4.73 12.65 -1.31
N ILE A 314 -4.62 11.71 -2.24
CA ILE A 314 -3.41 10.95 -2.54
C ILE A 314 -2.64 11.61 -3.69
N THR A 315 -1.33 11.83 -3.51
CA THR A 315 -0.42 12.32 -4.54
C THR A 315 -0.54 11.47 -5.79
N SER A 316 -0.97 12.11 -6.87
CA SER A 316 -0.53 11.75 -8.21
C SER A 316 0.91 12.25 -8.36
N GLU A 317 1.87 11.67 -7.63
CA GLU A 317 3.28 11.92 -7.95
C GLU A 317 3.44 11.59 -9.44
N ASN A 318 3.97 12.54 -10.22
CA ASN A 318 4.17 12.29 -11.64
C ASN A 318 5.14 11.12 -11.76
N TRP A 319 4.65 9.99 -12.26
CA TRP A 319 5.41 8.76 -12.39
C TRP A 319 6.70 8.93 -13.17
N GLU A 320 6.72 9.84 -14.15
CA GLU A 320 7.96 10.19 -14.85
C GLU A 320 8.96 10.87 -13.93
N VAL A 321 8.52 11.76 -13.03
CA VAL A 321 9.39 12.39 -12.04
C VAL A 321 9.92 11.36 -11.05
N ILE A 322 9.10 10.41 -10.58
CA ILE A 322 9.58 9.33 -9.71
C ILE A 322 10.62 8.49 -10.46
N LYS A 323 10.31 8.06 -11.68
CA LYS A 323 11.22 7.25 -12.51
C LYS A 323 12.52 8.00 -12.79
N ASP A 324 12.47 9.27 -13.14
CA ASP A 324 13.64 10.11 -13.40
C ASP A 324 14.49 10.30 -12.14
N ASN A 325 13.86 10.48 -10.97
CA ASN A 325 14.57 10.52 -9.69
C ASN A 325 15.28 9.20 -9.40
N TYR A 326 14.66 8.06 -9.70
CA TYR A 326 15.31 6.74 -9.58
C TYR A 326 16.49 6.61 -10.54
N ILE A 327 16.30 6.98 -11.79
CA ILE A 327 17.35 6.94 -12.81
C ILE A 327 18.53 7.83 -12.43
N ALA A 328 18.28 9.04 -11.94
CA ALA A 328 19.31 9.95 -11.48
C ALA A 328 20.02 9.42 -10.22
N LYS A 329 19.26 8.98 -9.20
CA LYS A 329 19.77 8.47 -7.93
C LYS A 329 20.70 7.26 -8.14
N TYR A 330 20.31 6.35 -9.02
CA TYR A 330 21.06 5.13 -9.31
C TYR A 330 21.99 5.23 -10.52
N LYS A 331 22.11 6.42 -11.12
CA LYS A 331 22.93 6.69 -12.32
C LYS A 331 22.69 5.67 -13.43
N ILE A 332 21.42 5.36 -13.69
CA ILE A 332 21.02 4.37 -14.70
C ILE A 332 21.23 5.00 -16.08
N ASN A 333 21.93 4.29 -16.96
CA ASN A 333 21.98 4.67 -18.37
C ASN A 333 20.69 4.20 -19.06
N LYS A 334 19.83 5.15 -19.46
CA LYS A 334 18.53 4.85 -20.11
C LYS A 334 18.68 4.20 -21.48
N ASP A 335 19.79 4.48 -22.17
CA ASP A 335 20.05 4.03 -23.54
C ASP A 335 20.76 2.67 -23.58
N GLN A 336 21.10 2.11 -22.41
CA GLN A 336 21.79 0.84 -22.32
C GLN A 336 20.82 -0.32 -22.54
N ARG A 337 21.03 -1.08 -23.62
CA ARG A 337 20.35 -2.35 -23.91
C ARG A 337 21.34 -3.51 -23.75
N PHE A 338 20.96 -4.51 -22.96
CA PHE A 338 21.77 -5.71 -22.76
C PHE A 338 21.29 -6.83 -23.69
N ILE A 339 22.19 -7.26 -24.59
CA ILE A 339 21.90 -8.26 -25.61
C ILE A 339 23.02 -9.30 -25.60
N ILE A 340 22.66 -10.59 -25.42
CA ILE A 340 23.53 -11.68 -25.85
C ILE A 340 23.18 -12.02 -27.29
N LYS A 341 24.12 -11.75 -28.20
CA LYS A 341 23.96 -12.07 -29.61
C LYS A 341 24.00 -13.57 -29.87
N LYS A 342 23.26 -13.99 -30.90
CA LYS A 342 23.45 -15.31 -31.51
C LYS A 342 24.87 -15.37 -32.07
N PRO A 343 25.65 -16.45 -31.85
CA PRO A 343 26.93 -16.58 -32.53
C PRO A 343 26.71 -16.51 -34.04
N GLU A 344 27.46 -15.67 -34.73
CA GLU A 344 27.52 -15.68 -36.19
C GLU A 344 28.16 -17.01 -36.60
N ILE A 345 27.35 -18.00 -36.97
CA ILE A 345 27.85 -19.23 -37.58
C ILE A 345 28.16 -18.87 -39.03
N ARG A 346 29.44 -18.67 -39.35
CA ARG A 346 29.86 -18.60 -40.75
C ARG A 346 29.88 -20.01 -41.30
N LEU A 347 29.37 -20.20 -42.53
CA LEU A 347 29.39 -21.48 -43.22
C LEU A 347 30.82 -22.06 -43.35
N GLU A 348 31.82 -21.19 -43.29
CA GLU A 348 33.26 -21.50 -43.31
C GLU A 348 33.76 -22.22 -42.04
N ASP A 349 33.05 -22.10 -40.91
CA ASP A 349 33.44 -22.65 -39.61
C ASP A 349 32.79 -24.02 -39.31
N VAL A 350 32.01 -24.56 -40.25
CA VAL A 350 31.39 -25.89 -40.12
C VAL A 350 32.34 -26.93 -40.73
N PRO A 351 32.97 -27.82 -39.95
CA PRO A 351 33.78 -28.89 -40.51
C PRO A 351 32.85 -29.85 -41.26
N PHE A 352 33.07 -29.97 -42.57
CA PHE A 352 32.37 -30.91 -43.45
C PHE A 352 32.75 -32.36 -43.17
#